data_AF-A0A7X6R2F8-F1
#
_entry.id   AF-A0A7X6R2F8-F1
#
_cell.length_a   1.000
_cell.length_b   1.000
_cell.length_c   1.000
_cell.angle_alpha   90.00
_cell.angle_beta   90.00
_cell.angle_gamma   90.00
#
_symmetry.space_group_name_H-M   'P 1'
#
loop_
_entity.id
_entity.type
_entity.pdbx_description
1 polymer ?
#
loop_
_entity_poly.entity_id
_entity_poly.type
_entity_poly.pdbx_seq_one_letter_code
_entity_poly.pdbx_strand_id
1 'polypeptide(L)'
;MFRNMDSKTPLPVTGSLLAFIGSAHTALGVVIWATGREQTELAFWFTAFGVAAVGFGIAVIETERTRGYVPAPILAAIAVLTAFGIAFEPVSGFLTVLLPLAIGVRGWLRHRRIATVPAG
;
A
#
# COMPACT_ATOMS: atom_id res chain seq x y z
N MET A 1 -18.80 14.75 9.19
CA MET A 1 -18.00 13.99 8.21
C MET A 1 -17.94 14.81 6.92
N PHE A 2 -16.85 15.55 6.68
CA PHE A 2 -16.70 16.35 5.48
C PHE A 2 -16.41 15.43 4.30
N ARG A 3 -17.40 15.20 3.43
CA ARG A 3 -17.24 14.48 2.18
C ARG A 3 -16.54 15.41 1.20
N ASN A 4 -15.29 15.10 0.83
CA ASN A 4 -14.62 15.82 -0.25
C ASN A 4 -15.42 15.60 -1.55
N MET A 5 -16.05 16.67 -2.06
CA MET A 5 -16.96 16.60 -3.21
C MET A 5 -16.22 16.28 -4.52
N ASP A 6 -14.90 16.51 -4.56
CA ASP A 6 -14.05 16.24 -5.73
C ASP A 6 -13.50 14.80 -5.76
N SER A 7 -13.76 14.00 -4.72
CA SER A 7 -13.26 12.63 -4.64
C SER A 7 -14.07 11.68 -5.52
N LYS A 8 -13.40 10.98 -6.45
CA LYS A 8 -14.00 9.96 -7.32
C LYS A 8 -14.17 8.60 -6.64
N THR A 9 -13.63 8.42 -5.44
CA THR A 9 -13.88 7.25 -4.58
C THR A 9 -14.36 7.69 -3.20
N PRO A 10 -15.37 7.04 -2.61
CA PRO A 10 -15.80 7.32 -1.23
C PRO A 10 -14.75 6.85 -0.21
N LEU A 11 -13.98 5.80 -0.52
CA LEU A 11 -12.96 5.22 0.35
C LEU A 11 -11.75 4.80 -0.50
N PRO A 12 -10.57 5.43 -0.31
CA PRO A 12 -9.34 5.04 -1.01
C PRO A 12 -8.71 3.81 -0.33
N VAL A 13 -9.27 2.64 -0.60
CA VAL A 13 -9.00 1.41 0.15
C VAL A 13 -7.57 0.93 -0.06
N THR A 14 -7.06 0.96 -1.30
CA THR A 14 -5.71 0.47 -1.61
C THR A 14 -4.65 1.30 -0.90
N GLY A 15 -4.74 2.63 -1.00
CA GLY A 15 -3.78 3.50 -0.32
C GLY A 15 -3.89 3.44 1.20
N SER A 16 -5.11 3.35 1.74
CA SER A 16 -5.35 3.27 3.19
C SER A 16 -4.77 1.99 3.80
N LEU A 17 -4.96 0.84 3.14
CA LEU A 17 -4.38 -0.42 3.57
C LEU A 17 -2.85 -0.39 3.52
N LEU A 18 -2.27 0.18 2.46
CA LEU A 18 -0.83 0.31 2.34
C LEU A 18 -0.24 1.19 3.46
N ALA A 19 -0.86 2.34 3.75
CA ALA A 19 -0.44 3.22 4.83
C ALA A 19 -0.58 2.57 6.21
N PHE A 20 -1.68 1.84 6.45
CA PHE A 20 -1.89 1.11 7.70
C PHE A 20 -0.83 0.03 7.90
N ILE A 21 -0.57 -0.79 6.88
CA ILE A 21 0.44 -1.85 6.94
C ILE A 21 1.84 -1.26 7.15
N GLY A 22 2.18 -0.17 6.44
CA GLY A 22 3.45 0.54 6.66
C GLY A 22 3.59 1.08 8.08
N SER A 23 2.49 1.59 8.66
CA SER A 23 2.49 2.06 10.06
C SER A 23 2.75 0.92 11.03
N ALA A 24 2.14 -0.25 10.79
CA ALA A 24 2.37 -1.45 11.59
C ALA A 24 3.82 -1.95 11.51
N HIS A 25 4.43 -1.96 10.31
CA HIS A 25 5.84 -2.31 10.14
C HIS A 25 6.77 -1.33 10.86
N THR A 26 6.47 -0.03 10.75
CA THR A 26 7.21 1.03 11.47
C THR A 26 7.19 0.79 12.97
N ALA A 27 5.99 0.57 13.53
CA ALA A 27 5.81 0.30 14.96
C ALA A 27 6.53 -0.97 15.39
N LEU A 28 6.46 -2.04 14.59
CA LEU A 28 7.15 -3.29 14.90
C LEU A 28 8.67 -3.12 14.91
N GLY A 29 9.25 -2.42 13.94
CA GLY A 29 10.68 -2.12 13.92
C GLY A 29 11.13 -1.33 15.15
N VAL A 30 10.33 -0.35 15.60
CA VAL A 30 10.59 0.39 16.85
C VAL A 30 10.53 -0.52 18.07
N VAL A 31 9.54 -1.41 18.15
CA VAL A 31 9.42 -2.37 19.26
C VAL A 31 10.59 -3.36 19.27
N ILE A 32 10.99 -3.87 18.11
CA ILE A 32 12.13 -4.77 17.97
C ILE A 32 13.40 -4.06 18.47
N TRP A 33 13.63 -2.83 18.02
CA TRP A 33 14.75 -2.02 18.47
C TRP A 33 14.73 -1.77 19.98
N ALA A 34 13.59 -1.34 20.53
CA ALA A 34 13.45 -1.00 21.95
C ALA A 34 13.60 -2.22 22.89
N THR A 35 13.20 -3.41 22.44
CA THR A 35 13.31 -4.63 23.25
C THR A 35 14.70 -5.26 23.21
N GLY A 36 15.49 -5.00 22.15
CA GLY A 36 16.84 -5.54 21.99
C GLY A 36 16.91 -7.07 21.90
N ARG A 37 15.78 -7.73 21.63
CA ARG A 37 15.67 -9.21 21.63
C ARG A 37 16.03 -9.83 20.29
N GLU A 38 15.96 -9.07 19.21
CA GLU A 38 16.27 -9.49 17.84
C GLU A 38 17.42 -8.66 17.25
N GLN A 39 17.85 -9.04 16.06
CA GLN A 39 18.92 -8.36 15.34
C GLN A 39 18.56 -6.92 14.97
N THR A 40 19.49 -5.98 15.16
CA THR A 40 19.30 -4.55 14.82
C THR A 40 18.99 -4.33 13.34
N GLU A 41 19.55 -5.16 12.46
CA GLU A 41 19.26 -5.15 11.03
C GLU A 41 17.77 -5.40 10.74
N LEU A 42 17.14 -6.32 11.48
CA LEU A 42 15.71 -6.60 11.35
C LEU A 42 14.86 -5.37 11.72
N ALA A 43 15.22 -4.71 12.83
CA ALA A 43 14.55 -3.47 13.23
C ALA A 43 14.69 -2.37 12.17
N PHE A 44 15.88 -2.22 11.60
CA PHE A 44 16.15 -1.24 10.54
C PHE A 44 15.25 -1.48 9.33
N TRP A 45 15.22 -2.70 8.79
CA TRP A 45 14.44 -3.00 7.59
C TRP A 45 12.93 -2.78 7.83
N PHE A 46 12.39 -3.31 8.94
CA PHE A 46 10.97 -3.10 9.30
C PHE A 46 10.60 -1.62 9.38
N THR A 47 11.46 -0.80 10.00
CA THR A 47 11.23 0.65 10.12
C THR A 47 11.37 1.37 8.78
N ALA A 48 12.45 1.12 8.04
CA ALA A 48 12.72 1.78 6.76
C ALA A 48 11.61 1.47 5.74
N PHE A 49 11.22 0.20 5.64
CA PHE A 49 10.10 -0.22 4.82
C PHE A 49 8.80 0.41 5.28
N GLY A 50 8.52 0.35 6.59
CA GLY A 50 7.29 0.88 7.16
C GLY A 50 7.08 2.35 6.82
N VAL A 51 8.13 3.18 7.00
CA VAL A 51 8.09 4.60 6.68
C VAL A 51 7.87 4.83 5.18
N ALA A 52 8.58 4.10 4.33
CA ALA A 52 8.42 4.19 2.88
C ALA A 52 7.00 3.81 2.44
N ALA A 53 6.43 2.74 3.01
CA ALA A 53 5.08 2.27 2.73
C ALA A 53 4.01 3.25 3.24
N VAL A 54 4.21 3.94 4.37
CA VAL A 54 3.33 5.01 4.82
C VAL A 54 3.32 6.16 3.82
N GLY A 55 4.50 6.69 3.47
CA GLY A 55 4.61 7.79 2.51
C GLY A 55 4.00 7.44 1.16
N PHE A 56 4.29 6.24 0.66
CA PHE A 56 3.71 5.76 -0.59
C PHE A 56 2.20 5.54 -0.49
N GLY A 57 1.71 4.96 0.61
CA GLY A 57 0.28 4.78 0.87
C GLY A 57 -0.50 6.09 0.84
N ILE A 58 0.05 7.17 1.40
CA ILE A 58 -0.54 8.52 1.35
C ILE A 58 -0.63 9.02 -0.10
N ALA A 59 0.46 8.89 -0.89
CA ALA A 59 0.44 9.27 -2.31
C ALA A 59 -0.58 8.45 -3.12
N VAL A 60 -0.75 7.16 -2.78
CA VAL A 60 -1.77 6.29 -3.38
C VAL A 60 -3.18 6.75 -2.98
N ILE A 61 -3.40 7.16 -1.73
CA ILE A 61 -4.70 7.71 -1.27
C ILE A 61 -5.10 8.91 -2.13
N GLU A 62 -4.19 9.86 -2.35
CA GLU A 62 -4.45 11.03 -3.18
C GLU A 62 -4.75 10.65 -4.63
N THR A 63 -3.98 9.72 -5.18
CA THR A 63 -4.19 9.22 -6.54
C THR A 63 -5.54 8.51 -6.68
N GLU A 64 -5.90 7.66 -5.72
CA GLU A 64 -7.15 6.90 -5.72
C GLU A 64 -8.36 7.84 -5.55
N ARG A 65 -8.24 8.89 -4.72
CA ARG A 65 -9.23 9.98 -4.61
C ARG A 65 -9.43 10.74 -5.90
N THR A 66 -8.35 11.12 -6.58
CA THR A 66 -8.41 11.93 -7.82
C THR A 66 -8.88 11.13 -9.03
N ARG A 67 -8.51 9.85 -9.13
CA ARG A 67 -8.79 9.00 -10.31
C ARG A 67 -9.94 8.03 -10.11
N GLY A 68 -10.29 7.68 -8.88
CA GLY A 68 -11.28 6.64 -8.54
C GLY A 68 -10.72 5.21 -8.64
N TYR A 69 -9.45 5.06 -9.01
CA TYR A 69 -8.73 3.79 -9.10
C TYR A 69 -7.22 4.04 -9.00
N VAL A 70 -6.44 2.98 -8.79
CA VAL A 70 -4.97 3.04 -8.78
C VAL A 70 -4.41 2.66 -10.16
N PRO A 71 -3.64 3.53 -10.84
CA PRO A 71 -3.00 3.24 -12.12
C PRO A 71 -2.03 2.06 -12.08
N ALA A 72 -1.91 1.35 -13.20
CA ALA A 72 -1.00 0.20 -13.34
C ALA A 72 0.46 0.46 -12.94
N PRO A 73 1.09 1.62 -13.27
CA PRO A 73 2.46 1.89 -12.83
C PRO A 73 2.61 1.94 -11.30
N ILE A 74 1.60 2.46 -10.60
CA ILE A 74 1.59 2.51 -9.13
C ILE A 74 1.38 1.11 -8.56
N LEU A 75 0.50 0.30 -9.16
CA LEU A 75 0.34 -1.10 -8.78
C LEU A 75 1.63 -1.91 -8.99
N ALA A 76 2.36 -1.65 -10.08
CA ALA A 76 3.66 -2.27 -10.32
C ALA A 76 4.68 -1.85 -9.27
N ALA A 77 4.71 -0.58 -8.86
CA ALA A 77 5.56 -0.12 -7.77
C ALA A 77 5.20 -0.80 -6.43
N ILE A 78 3.91 -1.00 -6.11
CA ILE A 78 3.49 -1.78 -4.95
C ILE A 78 3.99 -3.23 -5.07
N ALA A 79 3.88 -3.85 -6.26
CA ALA A 79 4.36 -5.22 -6.47
C ALA A 79 5.89 -5.35 -6.30
N VAL A 80 6.67 -4.40 -6.81
CA VAL A 80 8.13 -4.35 -6.62
C VAL A 80 8.48 -4.16 -5.14
N LEU A 81 7.77 -3.26 -4.46
CA LEU A 81 7.94 -3.01 -3.03
C LEU A 81 7.67 -4.29 -2.21
N THR A 82 6.61 -5.04 -2.53
CA THR A 82 6.31 -6.33 -1.91
C THR A 82 7.40 -7.37 -2.20
N ALA A 83 7.87 -7.47 -3.45
CA ALA A 83 8.90 -8.44 -3.84
C ALA A 83 10.24 -8.17 -3.14
N PHE A 84 10.64 -6.90 -3.06
CA PHE A 84 11.81 -6.47 -2.29
C PHE A 84 11.68 -6.90 -0.83
N GLY A 85 10.54 -6.57 -0.22
CA GLY A 85 10.23 -6.97 1.14
C GLY A 85 10.35 -8.46 1.45
N ILE A 86 9.76 -9.29 0.59
CA ILE A 86 9.84 -10.75 0.73
C ILE A 86 11.28 -11.27 0.62
N ALA A 87 12.14 -10.58 -0.16
CA ALA A 87 13.53 -10.99 -0.35
C ALA A 87 14.45 -10.65 0.83
N PHE A 88 14.16 -9.56 1.56
CA PHE A 88 15.05 -9.03 2.61
C PHE A 88 14.50 -9.17 4.03
N GLU A 89 13.22 -9.44 4.22
CA GLU A 89 12.56 -9.49 5.53
C GLU A 89 11.75 -10.78 5.77
N PRO A 90 11.34 -11.07 7.02
CA PRO A 90 10.50 -12.22 7.32
C PRO A 90 9.21 -12.22 6.49
N VAL A 91 8.96 -13.34 5.82
CA VAL A 91 7.87 -13.55 4.86
C VAL A 91 6.50 -13.08 5.39
N SER A 92 6.21 -13.26 6.68
CA SER A 92 4.86 -13.06 7.23
C SER A 92 4.37 -11.60 7.21
N GLY A 93 5.26 -10.60 7.40
CA GLY A 93 4.88 -9.19 7.38
C GLY A 93 4.48 -8.70 5.99
N PHE A 94 5.23 -9.12 4.98
CA PHE A 94 5.09 -8.59 3.61
C PHE A 94 4.00 -9.23 2.79
N LEU A 95 3.57 -10.45 3.15
CA LEU A 95 2.37 -11.04 2.55
C LEU A 95 1.12 -10.17 2.78
N THR A 96 1.09 -9.36 3.84
CA THR A 96 -0.03 -8.44 4.07
C THR A 96 -0.15 -7.37 2.98
N VAL A 97 0.95 -6.99 2.31
CA VAL A 97 0.98 -6.01 1.20
C VAL A 97 0.37 -6.58 -0.08
N LEU A 98 0.23 -7.91 -0.20
CA LEU A 98 -0.52 -8.51 -1.30
C LEU A 98 -2.00 -8.12 -1.28
N LEU A 99 -2.56 -7.79 -0.11
CA LEU A 99 -3.95 -7.38 0.02
C LEU A 99 -4.25 -6.03 -0.66
N PRO A 100 -3.56 -4.91 -0.34
CA PRO A 100 -3.74 -3.65 -1.07
C PRO A 100 -3.45 -3.81 -2.57
N LEU A 101 -2.44 -4.61 -2.94
CA LEU A 101 -2.13 -4.88 -4.35
C LEU A 101 -3.29 -5.56 -5.06
N ALA A 102 -3.85 -6.65 -4.50
CA ALA A 102 -4.96 -7.38 -5.09
C ALA A 102 -6.22 -6.51 -5.23
N ILE A 103 -6.53 -5.70 -4.21
CA ILE A 103 -7.65 -4.75 -4.24
C ILE A 103 -7.43 -3.70 -5.33
N GLY A 104 -6.22 -3.14 -5.42
CA GLY A 104 -5.86 -2.14 -6.41
C GLY A 104 -5.95 -2.66 -7.84
N VAL A 105 -5.41 -3.87 -8.08
CA VAL A 105 -5.52 -4.57 -9.37
C VAL A 105 -6.98 -4.82 -9.75
N ARG A 106 -7.80 -5.30 -8.81
CA ARG A 106 -9.25 -5.50 -9.05
C ARG A 106 -9.94 -4.19 -9.42
N GLY A 107 -9.63 -3.09 -8.73
CA GLY A 107 -10.15 -1.75 -9.04
C GLY A 107 -9.75 -1.29 -10.45
N TRP A 108 -8.48 -1.43 -10.80
CA TRP A 108 -7.95 -1.08 -12.11
C TRP A 108 -8.60 -1.89 -13.25
N LEU A 109 -8.73 -3.20 -13.08
CA LEU A 109 -9.37 -4.08 -14.07
C LEU A 109 -10.84 -3.72 -14.29
N ARG A 110 -11.58 -3.40 -13.22
CA ARG A 110 -12.98 -2.94 -13.33
C ARG A 110 -13.08 -1.64 -14.13
N HIS A 111 -12.20 -0.67 -13.85
CA HIS A 111 -12.16 0.58 -14.59
C HIS A 111 -11.86 0.37 -16.08
N ARG A 112 -10.88 -0.49 -16.40
CA ARG A 112 -10.54 -0.84 -17.79
C ARG A 112 -11.72 -1.45 -18.54
N ARG A 113 -12.50 -2.33 -17.90
CA ARG A 113 -13.69 -2.94 -18.52
C ARG A 113 -14.78 -1.92 -18.84
N ILE A 114 -15.03 -0.96 -17.96
CA ILE A 114 -16.04 0.09 -18.19
C ILE A 114 -15.62 0.98 -19.36
N ALA A 115 -14.34 1.34 -19.47
CA ALA A 115 -13.82 2.16 -20.56
C ALA A 115 -13.91 1.48 -21.95
N THR A 116 -14.04 0.16 -22.00
CA THR A 116 -14.14 -0.60 -23.26
C THR A 116 -15.57 -0.89 -23.74
N VAL A 117 -16.60 -0.60 -22.93
CA VAL A 117 -18.01 -0.75 -23.37
C VAL A 117 -18.40 0.49 -24.17
N PRO A 118 -18.73 0.39 -25.48
CA PRO A 118 -19.20 1.54 -26.25
C PRO A 118 -20.50 2.07 -25.63
N ALA A 119 -20.62 3.38 -25.49
CA ALA A 119 -21.89 4.02 -25.16
C ALA A 119 -22.85 3.78 -26.34
N GLY A 120 -23.75 2.81 -26.18
CA GLY A 120 -24.86 2.58 -27.10
C GLY A 120 -25.95 3.62 -26.92
#